data_AF-A0A3E2NNV6-F1
#
_entry.id   AF-A0A3E2NNV6-F1
#
_cell.length_a   1.000
_cell.length_b   1.000
_cell.length_c   1.000
_cell.angle_alpha   90.00
_cell.angle_beta   90.00
_cell.angle_gamma   90.00
#
_symmetry.space_group_name_H-M   'P 1'
#
loop_
_entity.id
_entity.type
_entity.pdbx_description
1 polymer ?
#
loop_
_entity_poly.entity_id
_entity_poly.type
_entity_poly.pdbx_seq_one_letter_code
_entity_poly.pdbx_strand_id
1 'polypeptide(L)'
;MPVFTVVAGPNGAGKSTFSTFFSRPGTLIFDPDIEKFKIEKQFPDIAEEALESAVNRVYLNFQTKALGTGLHLTVETNLRNDFLSESAELFKSAGYETRLIYLLLPDIAASMDRVALRVKQKGHFVDAASIKINFEQGPQNMLKISNYFDGVMLLSGINSNLAINTQPQLLLTLKNGKVVFKEQLIPDWCKDMVEFTEVAVANEQKPNRPKR
;
A
#
# COMPACT_ATOMS: atom_id res chain seq x y z
N MET A 1 8.11 2.14 -20.18
CA MET A 1 7.68 1.00 -19.35
C MET A 1 6.69 1.50 -18.31
N PRO A 2 5.46 0.99 -18.32
CA PRO A 2 4.44 1.32 -17.33
C PRO A 2 4.75 0.68 -15.97
N VAL A 3 4.07 1.15 -14.93
CA VAL A 3 4.36 0.79 -13.53
C VAL A 3 3.05 0.56 -12.81
N PHE A 4 2.96 -0.56 -12.10
CA PHE A 4 1.89 -0.87 -11.17
C PHE A 4 2.42 -0.69 -9.74
N THR A 5 1.85 0.27 -9.00
CA THR A 5 2.29 0.61 -7.66
C THR A 5 1.18 0.34 -6.65
N VAL A 6 1.50 -0.41 -5.60
CA VAL A 6 0.64 -0.54 -4.43
C VAL A 6 1.19 0.36 -3.33
N VAL A 7 0.37 1.26 -2.82
CA VAL A 7 0.69 2.11 -1.66
C VAL A 7 -0.16 1.62 -0.48
N ALA A 8 0.49 0.92 0.43
CA ALA A 8 -0.11 0.24 1.56
C ALA A 8 0.34 0.83 2.91
N GLY A 9 -0.40 0.53 3.97
CA GLY A 9 -0.12 1.00 5.33
C GLY A 9 -1.39 1.19 6.14
N PRO A 10 -1.28 1.38 7.47
CA PRO A 10 -2.45 1.58 8.31
C PRO A 10 -3.16 2.91 8.02
N ASN A 11 -4.35 3.07 8.60
CA ASN A 11 -5.05 4.35 8.59
C ASN A 11 -4.14 5.45 9.20
N GLY A 12 -4.25 6.69 8.72
CA GLY A 12 -3.43 7.80 9.22
C GLY A 12 -1.96 7.82 8.76
N ALA A 13 -1.46 6.77 8.09
CA ALA A 13 -0.06 6.67 7.66
C ALA A 13 0.34 7.65 6.55
N GLY A 14 -0.62 8.31 5.89
CA GLY A 14 -0.36 9.30 4.83
C GLY A 14 -0.42 8.75 3.40
N LYS A 15 -0.97 7.54 3.19
CA LYS A 15 -1.08 6.88 1.88
C LYS A 15 -1.53 7.80 0.75
N SER A 16 -2.61 8.57 0.92
CA SER A 16 -3.14 9.42 -0.15
C SER A 16 -2.25 10.60 -0.53
N THR A 17 -1.49 11.12 0.43
CA THR A 17 -0.46 12.13 0.14
C THR A 17 0.67 11.51 -0.69
N PHE A 18 1.08 10.30 -0.32
CA PHE A 18 2.22 9.62 -0.92
C PHE A 18 1.90 8.92 -2.24
N SER A 19 0.69 8.41 -2.43
CA SER A 19 0.23 7.84 -3.69
C SER A 19 0.34 8.87 -4.81
N THR A 20 -0.06 10.12 -4.55
CA THR A 20 0.11 11.23 -5.49
C THR A 20 1.58 11.57 -5.72
N PHE A 21 2.38 11.66 -4.65
CA PHE A 21 3.80 12.01 -4.73
C PHE A 21 4.65 10.98 -5.48
N PHE A 22 4.40 9.68 -5.26
CA PHE A 22 5.14 8.59 -5.90
C PHE A 22 4.59 8.22 -7.29
N SER A 23 3.40 8.70 -7.65
CA SER A 23 2.81 8.47 -8.96
C SER A 23 3.41 9.40 -10.01
N ARG A 24 3.59 8.86 -11.22
CA ARG A 24 3.98 9.67 -12.38
C ARG A 24 2.80 10.51 -12.87
N PRO A 25 3.03 11.63 -13.59
CA PRO A 25 1.95 12.35 -14.26
C PRO A 25 1.12 11.41 -15.16
N GLY A 26 -0.21 11.54 -15.10
CA GLY A 26 -1.14 10.70 -15.87
C GLY A 26 -1.40 9.29 -15.31
N THR A 27 -0.89 8.99 -14.10
CA THR A 27 -1.18 7.73 -13.40
C THR A 27 -2.66 7.64 -13.01
N LEU A 28 -3.27 6.48 -13.25
CA LEU A 28 -4.58 6.16 -12.69
C LEU A 28 -4.38 5.85 -11.20
N ILE A 29 -5.10 6.52 -10.31
CA ILE A 29 -5.03 6.28 -8.87
C ILE A 29 -6.38 5.72 -8.41
N PHE A 30 -6.36 4.49 -7.91
CA PHE A 30 -7.50 3.85 -7.28
C PHE A 30 -7.36 3.94 -5.76
N ASP A 31 -8.29 4.65 -5.13
CA ASP A 31 -8.43 4.71 -3.67
C ASP A 31 -9.81 4.15 -3.29
N PRO A 32 -9.86 2.99 -2.60
CA PRO A 32 -11.13 2.34 -2.26
C PRO A 32 -12.01 3.21 -1.36
N ASP A 33 -11.45 4.06 -0.49
CA ASP A 33 -12.25 4.95 0.37
C ASP A 33 -12.94 6.03 -0.46
N ILE A 34 -12.25 6.57 -1.48
CA ILE A 34 -12.81 7.56 -2.41
C ILE A 34 -13.90 6.93 -3.29
N GLU A 35 -13.65 5.74 -3.83
CA GLU A 35 -14.62 5.07 -4.69
C GLU A 35 -15.86 4.62 -3.89
N LYS A 36 -15.66 4.12 -2.66
CA LYS A 36 -16.77 3.81 -1.74
C LYS A 36 -17.64 5.03 -1.50
N PHE A 37 -17.04 6.17 -1.14
CA PHE A 37 -17.79 7.41 -0.90
C PHE A 37 -18.56 7.92 -2.13
N LYS A 38 -17.97 7.81 -3.33
CA LYS A 38 -18.67 8.18 -4.58
C LYS A 38 -19.91 7.33 -4.82
N ILE A 39 -19.80 6.02 -4.59
CA ILE A 39 -20.89 5.06 -4.79
C ILE A 39 -21.98 5.28 -3.74
N GLU A 40 -21.63 5.42 -2.47
CA GLU A 40 -22.58 5.72 -1.37
C GLU A 40 -23.33 7.02 -1.63
N LYS A 41 -22.66 8.06 -2.14
CA LYS A 41 -23.32 9.32 -2.51
C LYS A 41 -24.33 9.15 -3.64
N GLN A 42 -24.08 8.23 -4.57
CA GLN A 42 -25.00 7.93 -5.67
C GLN A 42 -26.14 6.99 -5.25
N PHE A 43 -25.87 6.08 -4.31
CA PHE A 43 -26.80 5.07 -3.80
C PHE A 43 -26.76 5.02 -2.25
N PRO A 44 -27.45 5.95 -1.56
CA PRO A 44 -27.34 6.09 -0.10
C PRO A 44 -27.77 4.85 0.70
N ASP A 45 -28.69 4.05 0.17
CA ASP A 45 -29.25 2.86 0.82
C ASP A 45 -28.63 1.54 0.31
N ILE A 46 -27.47 1.61 -0.35
CA ILE A 46 -26.78 0.42 -0.85
C ILE A 46 -26.35 -0.49 0.31
N ALA A 47 -26.65 -1.79 0.19
CA ALA A 47 -26.16 -2.80 1.14
C ALA A 47 -24.63 -2.90 1.09
N GLU A 48 -24.00 -3.23 2.23
CA GLU A 48 -22.54 -3.28 2.36
C GLU A 48 -21.89 -4.24 1.36
N GLU A 49 -22.47 -5.44 1.16
CA GLU A 49 -21.95 -6.43 0.21
C GLU A 49 -22.06 -5.95 -1.23
N ALA A 50 -23.14 -5.23 -1.56
CA ALA A 50 -23.34 -4.65 -2.88
C ALA A 50 -22.35 -3.51 -3.15
N LEU A 51 -22.05 -2.72 -2.12
CA LEU A 51 -21.06 -1.65 -2.17
C LEU A 51 -19.64 -2.20 -2.37
N GLU A 52 -19.25 -3.23 -1.61
CA GLU A 52 -17.96 -3.91 -1.81
C GLU A 52 -17.84 -4.50 -3.22
N SER A 53 -18.90 -5.15 -3.72
CA SER A 53 -18.95 -5.67 -5.10
C SER A 53 -18.78 -4.55 -6.13
N ALA A 54 -19.44 -3.40 -5.92
CA ALA A 54 -19.35 -2.25 -6.82
C ALA A 54 -17.93 -1.65 -6.83
N VAL A 55 -17.31 -1.45 -5.65
CA VAL A 55 -15.93 -0.98 -5.53
C VAL A 55 -14.96 -1.94 -6.23
N ASN A 56 -15.15 -3.26 -6.09
CA ASN A 56 -14.33 -4.24 -6.78
C ASN A 56 -14.47 -4.15 -8.31
N ARG A 57 -15.69 -3.95 -8.83
CA ARG A 57 -15.87 -3.73 -10.28
C ARG A 57 -15.17 -2.46 -10.77
N VAL A 58 -15.18 -1.39 -9.96
CA VAL A 58 -14.42 -0.17 -10.29
C VAL A 58 -12.93 -0.48 -10.32
N TYR A 59 -12.39 -1.23 -9.36
CA TYR A 59 -10.99 -1.66 -9.38
C TYR A 59 -10.62 -2.44 -10.65
N LEU A 60 -11.43 -3.44 -11.03
CA LEU A 60 -11.22 -4.21 -12.26
C LEU A 60 -11.25 -3.34 -13.53
N ASN A 61 -12.09 -2.29 -13.55
CA ASN A 61 -12.10 -1.32 -14.64
C ASN A 61 -10.82 -0.49 -14.69
N PHE A 62 -10.26 -0.09 -13.54
CA PHE A 62 -8.95 0.56 -13.48
C PHE A 62 -7.84 -0.35 -14.00
N GLN A 63 -7.85 -1.62 -13.63
CA GLN A 63 -6.90 -2.61 -14.14
C GLN A 63 -7.00 -2.76 -15.66
N THR A 64 -8.21 -3.01 -16.15
CA THR A 64 -8.49 -3.18 -17.59
C THR A 64 -8.06 -1.96 -18.38
N LYS A 65 -8.37 -0.75 -17.89
CA LYS A 65 -7.96 0.50 -18.52
C LYS A 65 -6.44 0.65 -18.53
N ALA A 66 -5.77 0.41 -17.40
CA ALA A 66 -4.32 0.51 -17.31
C ALA A 66 -3.66 -0.43 -18.34
N LEU A 67 -4.02 -1.72 -18.30
CA LEU A 67 -3.48 -2.75 -19.19
C LEU A 67 -3.76 -2.45 -20.68
N GLY A 68 -4.99 -2.04 -21.02
CA GLY A 68 -5.38 -1.76 -22.40
C GLY A 68 -4.75 -0.50 -22.99
N THR A 69 -4.25 0.41 -22.15
CA THR A 69 -3.68 1.71 -22.60
C THR A 69 -2.19 1.86 -22.30
N GLY A 70 -1.58 0.93 -21.56
CA GLY A 70 -0.20 1.06 -21.11
C GLY A 70 0.00 2.19 -20.08
N LEU A 71 -1.07 2.61 -19.38
CA LEU A 71 -0.97 3.64 -18.34
C LEU A 71 -0.45 3.07 -17.03
N HIS A 72 0.16 3.94 -16.22
CA HIS A 72 0.50 3.64 -14.83
C HIS A 72 -0.76 3.45 -13.99
N LEU A 73 -0.71 2.53 -13.03
CA LEU A 73 -1.77 2.33 -12.04
C LEU A 73 -1.17 2.34 -10.63
N THR A 74 -1.74 3.17 -9.76
CA THR A 74 -1.45 3.20 -8.34
C THR A 74 -2.70 2.78 -7.57
N VAL A 75 -2.54 1.89 -6.60
CA VAL A 75 -3.61 1.36 -5.76
C VAL A 75 -3.30 1.67 -4.30
N GLU A 76 -4.20 2.38 -3.62
CA GLU A 76 -4.15 2.55 -2.17
C GLU A 76 -4.85 1.41 -1.44
N THR A 77 -4.29 0.97 -0.31
CA THR A 77 -4.93 -0.08 0.50
C THR A 77 -4.46 -0.07 1.96
N ASN A 78 -5.29 -0.58 2.86
CA ASN A 78 -4.85 -0.96 4.21
C ASN A 78 -4.25 -2.38 4.26
N LEU A 79 -4.31 -3.10 3.13
CA LEU A 79 -3.77 -4.44 2.93
C LEU A 79 -4.34 -5.50 3.89
N ARG A 80 -5.68 -5.65 3.87
CA ARG A 80 -6.40 -6.63 4.71
C ARG A 80 -6.27 -8.08 4.24
N ASN A 81 -5.92 -8.28 2.97
CA ASN A 81 -5.85 -9.56 2.27
C ASN A 81 -4.75 -9.52 1.19
N ASP A 82 -4.53 -10.65 0.55
CA ASP A 82 -3.42 -10.94 -0.36
C ASP A 82 -3.77 -10.84 -1.86
N PHE A 83 -4.99 -10.42 -2.23
CA PHE A 83 -5.45 -10.31 -3.63
C PHE A 83 -4.55 -9.46 -4.55
N LEU A 84 -3.73 -8.57 -3.98
CA LEU A 84 -2.80 -7.75 -4.75
C LEU A 84 -1.58 -8.53 -5.27
N SER A 85 -1.33 -9.75 -4.76
CA SER A 85 -0.33 -10.67 -5.32
C SER A 85 -0.70 -11.06 -6.76
N GLU A 86 -1.93 -11.52 -6.99
CA GLU A 86 -2.45 -11.86 -8.32
C GLU A 86 -2.42 -10.64 -9.26
N SER A 87 -2.74 -9.46 -8.73
CA SER A 87 -2.65 -8.21 -9.50
C SER A 87 -1.20 -7.91 -9.90
N ALA A 88 -0.24 -8.08 -9.00
CA ALA A 88 1.17 -7.88 -9.31
C ALA A 88 1.65 -8.84 -10.41
N GLU A 89 1.29 -10.12 -10.32
CA GLU A 89 1.64 -11.10 -11.36
C GLU A 89 1.01 -10.77 -12.72
N LEU A 90 -0.27 -10.40 -12.73
CA LEU A 90 -0.99 -9.96 -13.93
C LEU A 90 -0.24 -8.80 -14.60
N PHE A 91 0.05 -7.73 -13.87
CA PHE A 91 0.75 -6.56 -14.42
C PHE A 91 2.17 -6.89 -14.87
N LYS A 92 2.89 -7.72 -14.11
CA LYS A 92 4.25 -8.18 -14.47
C LYS A 92 4.23 -8.95 -15.78
N SER A 93 3.26 -9.86 -15.96
CA SER A 93 3.08 -10.62 -17.21
C SER A 93 2.77 -9.74 -18.43
N ALA A 94 2.15 -8.57 -18.19
CA ALA A 94 1.89 -7.55 -19.20
C ALA A 94 3.06 -6.57 -19.43
N GLY A 95 4.24 -6.82 -18.83
CA GLY A 95 5.44 -6.01 -19.02
C GLY A 95 5.52 -4.75 -18.17
N TYR A 96 4.78 -4.68 -17.07
CA TYR A 96 4.88 -3.61 -16.08
C TYR A 96 5.99 -3.90 -15.07
N GLU A 97 6.62 -2.85 -14.57
CA GLU A 97 7.36 -2.93 -13.30
C GLU A 97 6.36 -2.87 -12.14
N THR A 98 6.47 -3.79 -11.18
CA THR A 98 5.58 -3.81 -10.01
C THR A 98 6.29 -3.32 -8.75
N ARG A 99 5.62 -2.44 -7.99
CA ARG A 99 6.18 -1.82 -6.79
C ARG A 99 5.20 -1.90 -5.62
N LEU A 100 5.70 -2.28 -4.44
CA LEU A 100 4.99 -2.19 -3.18
C LEU A 100 5.66 -1.14 -2.30
N ILE A 101 4.93 -0.10 -1.93
CA ILE A 101 5.33 0.90 -0.96
C ILE A 101 4.49 0.69 0.28
N TYR A 102 5.12 0.40 1.41
CA TYR A 102 4.42 0.23 2.68
C TYR A 102 4.83 1.32 3.68
N LEU A 103 3.84 2.04 4.21
CA LEU A 103 4.02 3.06 5.23
C LEU A 103 3.76 2.47 6.62
N LEU A 104 4.70 2.67 7.53
CA LEU A 104 4.66 2.23 8.91
C LEU A 104 4.33 3.40 9.85
N LEU A 105 3.74 3.08 11.00
CA LEU A 105 3.51 3.99 12.13
C LEU A 105 4.00 3.32 13.42
N PRO A 106 4.47 4.07 14.42
CA PRO A 106 5.09 3.52 15.63
C PRO A 106 4.15 2.67 16.48
N ASP A 107 2.90 3.11 16.59
CA ASP A 107 1.90 2.47 17.42
C ASP A 107 0.49 2.81 16.93
N ILE A 108 -0.48 2.09 17.49
CA ILE A 108 -1.89 2.29 17.18
C ILE A 108 -2.39 3.67 17.60
N ALA A 109 -1.82 4.27 18.66
CA ALA A 109 -2.23 5.59 19.13
C ALA A 109 -1.92 6.66 18.07
N ALA A 110 -0.73 6.61 17.46
CA ALA A 110 -0.35 7.49 16.36
C ALA A 110 -1.28 7.34 15.15
N SER A 111 -1.74 6.12 14.84
CA SER A 111 -2.74 5.87 13.81
C SER A 111 -4.08 6.53 14.15
N MET A 112 -4.60 6.29 15.37
CA MET A 112 -5.88 6.83 15.84
C MET A 112 -5.87 8.36 15.91
N ASP A 113 -4.80 8.97 16.43
CA ASP A 113 -4.68 10.43 16.54
C ASP A 113 -4.69 11.11 15.17
N ARG A 114 -3.97 10.54 14.20
CA ARG A 114 -3.93 11.05 12.82
C ARG A 114 -5.27 10.87 12.11
N VAL A 115 -5.98 9.77 12.37
CA VAL A 115 -7.35 9.59 11.86
C VAL A 115 -8.29 10.61 12.48
N ALA A 116 -8.26 10.80 13.80
CA ALA A 116 -9.11 11.76 14.49
C ALA A 116 -8.90 13.19 13.98
N LEU A 117 -7.66 13.59 13.74
CA LEU A 117 -7.32 14.88 13.13
C LEU A 117 -7.95 15.03 11.72
N ARG A 118 -7.90 13.96 10.91
CA ARG A 118 -8.51 13.94 9.57
C ARG A 118 -10.04 13.96 9.64
N VAL A 119 -10.67 13.25 10.56
CA VAL A 119 -12.14 13.25 10.74
C VAL A 119 -12.63 14.65 11.07
N LYS A 120 -11.93 15.37 11.96
CA LYS A 120 -12.23 16.78 12.27
C LYS A 120 -12.16 17.68 11.04
N GLN A 121 -11.33 17.35 10.05
CA GLN A 121 -11.16 18.15 8.83
C GLN A 121 -12.08 17.74 7.67
N LYS A 122 -12.41 16.45 7.54
CA LYS A 122 -13.09 15.89 6.34
C LYS A 122 -14.42 15.18 6.62
N GLY A 123 -14.81 14.97 7.88
CA GLY A 123 -16.13 14.45 8.27
C GLY A 123 -16.37 12.94 8.10
N HIS A 124 -15.38 12.14 7.68
CA HIS A 124 -15.55 10.69 7.52
C HIS A 124 -15.20 9.92 8.80
N PHE A 125 -16.17 9.21 9.37
CA PHE A 125 -15.96 8.31 10.50
C PHE A 125 -15.28 7.01 10.03
N VAL A 126 -14.31 6.52 10.80
CA VAL A 126 -13.70 5.20 10.62
C VAL A 126 -13.79 4.49 11.96
N ASP A 127 -14.34 3.28 11.95
CA ASP A 127 -14.48 2.45 13.14
C ASP A 127 -13.10 2.10 13.76
N ALA A 128 -13.01 2.18 15.09
CA ALA A 128 -11.78 1.93 15.83
C ALA A 128 -11.31 0.47 15.74
N ALA A 129 -12.24 -0.50 15.70
CA ALA A 129 -11.88 -1.91 15.54
C ALA A 129 -11.22 -2.17 14.17
N SER A 130 -11.74 -1.52 13.12
CA SER A 130 -11.17 -1.52 11.78
C SER A 130 -9.79 -0.89 11.72
N ILE A 131 -9.56 0.22 12.43
CA ILE A 131 -8.22 0.85 12.53
C ILE A 131 -7.24 -0.12 13.18
N LYS A 132 -7.65 -0.75 14.29
CA LYS A 132 -6.83 -1.73 15.03
C LYS A 132 -6.43 -2.91 14.15
N ILE A 133 -7.40 -3.56 13.50
CA ILE A 133 -7.13 -4.71 12.62
C ILE A 133 -6.18 -4.33 11.48
N ASN A 134 -6.37 -3.16 10.84
CA ASN A 134 -5.48 -2.70 9.77
C ASN A 134 -4.05 -2.46 10.26
N PHE A 135 -3.90 -1.90 11.46
CA PHE A 135 -2.61 -1.64 12.06
C PHE A 135 -1.87 -2.94 12.41
N GLU A 136 -2.56 -3.90 13.02
CA GLU A 136 -1.95 -5.15 13.50
C GLU A 136 -1.68 -6.14 12.35
N GLN A 137 -2.61 -6.29 11.41
CA GLN A 137 -2.53 -7.32 10.36
C GLN A 137 -1.83 -6.85 9.09
N GLY A 138 -1.85 -5.54 8.80
CA GLY A 138 -1.29 -4.97 7.59
C GLY A 138 0.18 -5.32 7.35
N PRO A 139 1.08 -5.21 8.35
CA PRO A 139 2.49 -5.55 8.19
C PRO A 139 2.71 -7.04 7.88
N GLN A 140 1.93 -7.92 8.52
CA GLN A 140 2.02 -9.37 8.26
C GLN A 140 1.55 -9.72 6.86
N ASN A 141 0.46 -9.10 6.39
CA ASN A 141 -0.01 -9.27 5.02
C ASN A 141 0.98 -8.71 3.99
N MET A 142 1.66 -7.61 4.32
CA MET A 142 2.72 -7.05 3.47
C MET A 142 3.86 -8.04 3.29
N LEU A 143 4.35 -8.66 4.38
CA LEU A 143 5.41 -9.65 4.29
C LEU A 143 5.01 -10.81 3.37
N LYS A 144 3.78 -11.32 3.49
CA LYS A 144 3.26 -12.43 2.65
C LYS A 144 3.27 -12.13 1.15
N ILE A 145 3.03 -10.87 0.74
CA ILE A 145 2.92 -10.52 -0.68
C ILE A 145 4.15 -9.81 -1.24
N SER A 146 5.10 -9.42 -0.39
CA SER A 146 6.25 -8.60 -0.78
C SER A 146 7.07 -9.18 -1.94
N ASN A 147 7.18 -10.51 -2.02
CA ASN A 147 7.91 -11.24 -3.06
C ASN A 147 7.29 -11.21 -4.46
N TYR A 148 6.01 -10.87 -4.58
CA TYR A 148 5.36 -10.75 -5.88
C TYR A 148 5.76 -9.46 -6.63
N PHE A 149 6.38 -8.51 -5.93
CA PHE A 149 6.75 -7.21 -6.47
C PHE A 149 8.22 -7.13 -6.90
N ASP A 150 8.51 -6.40 -7.98
CA ASP A 150 9.89 -6.16 -8.42
C ASP A 150 10.63 -5.20 -7.49
N GLY A 151 9.91 -4.27 -6.88
CA GLY A 151 10.44 -3.33 -5.89
C GLY A 151 9.59 -3.27 -4.63
N VAL A 152 10.25 -3.25 -3.47
CA VAL A 152 9.60 -3.05 -2.17
C VAL A 152 10.25 -1.88 -1.46
N MET A 153 9.45 -0.93 -0.99
CA MET A 153 9.90 0.21 -0.20
C MET A 153 9.18 0.23 1.15
N LEU A 154 9.95 0.33 2.23
CA LEU A 154 9.42 0.64 3.55
C LEU A 154 9.67 2.09 3.89
N LEU A 155 8.60 2.77 4.28
CA LEU A 155 8.63 4.17 4.69
C LEU A 155 8.13 4.27 6.13
N SER A 156 8.74 5.13 6.93
CA SER A 156 8.12 5.60 8.16
C SER A 156 7.24 6.80 7.88
N GLY A 157 5.97 6.72 8.29
CA GLY A 157 5.02 7.85 8.28
C GLY A 157 5.32 8.91 9.34
N ILE A 158 6.37 8.71 10.14
CA ILE A 158 6.91 9.66 11.11
C ILE A 158 8.42 9.78 10.91
N ASN A 159 8.93 11.00 10.86
CA ASN A 159 10.37 11.22 10.90
C ASN A 159 10.77 11.58 12.33
N SER A 160 11.48 10.66 13.01
CA SER A 160 12.03 10.90 14.34
C SER A 160 13.46 11.47 14.29
N ASN A 161 14.05 11.60 13.10
CA ASN A 161 15.35 12.23 12.93
C ASN A 161 15.18 13.76 12.87
N LEU A 162 15.54 14.43 13.97
CA LEU A 162 15.48 15.90 14.09
C LEU A 162 16.34 16.65 13.06
N ALA A 163 17.29 15.97 12.40
CA ALA A 163 18.08 16.55 11.32
C ALA A 163 17.36 16.51 9.95
N ILE A 164 16.27 15.76 9.81
CA ILE A 164 15.52 15.58 8.57
C ILE A 164 14.09 16.09 8.77
N ASN A 165 13.83 17.32 8.30
CA ASN A 165 12.54 18.00 8.47
C ASN A 165 11.41 17.49 7.55
N THR A 166 11.65 16.46 6.73
CA THR A 166 10.69 15.99 5.73
C THR A 166 10.18 14.59 6.06
N GLN A 167 8.86 14.41 6.04
CA GLN A 167 8.20 13.09 6.03
C GLN A 167 7.89 12.69 4.58
N PRO A 168 8.01 11.41 4.24
CA PRO A 168 8.28 10.25 5.09
C PRO A 168 9.79 9.91 5.14
N GLN A 169 10.23 9.18 6.16
CA GLN A 169 11.61 8.67 6.18
C GLN A 169 11.66 7.35 5.37
N LEU A 170 12.56 7.26 4.39
CA LEU A 170 12.82 6.00 3.70
C LEU A 170 13.66 5.08 4.60
N LEU A 171 13.19 3.86 4.87
CA LEU A 171 13.87 2.91 5.74
C LEU A 171 14.59 1.82 4.95
N LEU A 172 13.93 1.29 3.92
CA LEU A 172 14.43 0.17 3.13
C LEU A 172 13.93 0.32 1.69
N THR A 173 14.80 0.02 0.72
CA THR A 173 14.42 -0.25 -0.66
C THR A 173 15.05 -1.55 -1.11
N LEU A 174 14.20 -2.46 -1.56
CA LEU A 174 14.57 -3.69 -2.22
C LEU A 174 14.19 -3.60 -3.69
N LYS A 175 15.07 -4.09 -4.57
CA LYS A 175 14.78 -4.24 -6.00
C LYS A 175 15.27 -5.60 -6.46
N ASN A 176 14.39 -6.37 -7.09
CA ASN A 176 14.67 -7.72 -7.58
C ASN A 176 15.38 -8.56 -6.51
N GLY A 177 14.79 -8.65 -5.32
CA GLY A 177 15.31 -9.43 -4.18
C GLY A 177 16.56 -8.86 -3.50
N LYS A 178 17.10 -7.71 -3.94
CA LYS A 178 18.36 -7.15 -3.42
C LYS A 178 18.11 -5.84 -2.70
N VAL A 179 18.78 -5.64 -1.57
CA VAL A 179 18.81 -4.36 -0.87
C VAL A 179 19.55 -3.34 -1.74
N VAL A 180 18.84 -2.28 -2.12
CA VAL A 180 19.39 -1.12 -2.84
C VAL A 180 19.63 0.04 -1.88
N PHE A 181 18.81 0.15 -0.84
CA PHE A 181 18.97 1.15 0.21
C PHE A 181 18.51 0.56 1.54
N LYS A 182 19.26 0.85 2.62
CA LYS A 182 18.87 0.61 4.00
C LYS A 182 19.37 1.77 4.84
N GLU A 183 18.47 2.36 5.61
CA GLU A 183 18.79 3.48 6.50
C GLU A 183 19.76 3.02 7.59
N GLN A 184 20.69 3.90 7.98
CA GLN A 184 21.65 3.63 9.05
C GLN A 184 21.00 3.73 10.43
N LEU A 185 20.12 4.73 10.60
CA LEU A 185 19.40 5.00 11.83
C LEU A 185 17.93 4.61 11.68
N ILE A 186 17.66 3.31 11.82
CA ILE A 186 16.31 2.75 11.83
C ILE A 186 15.74 2.88 13.25
N PRO A 187 14.54 3.48 13.43
CA PRO A 187 13.89 3.53 14.73
C PRO A 187 13.62 2.13 15.32
N ASP A 188 13.83 1.98 16.63
CA ASP A 188 13.71 0.68 17.32
C ASP A 188 12.35 0.01 17.09
N TRP A 189 11.26 0.78 17.06
CA TRP A 189 9.90 0.27 16.91
C TRP A 189 9.63 -0.40 15.55
N CYS A 190 10.41 -0.10 14.49
CA CYS A 190 10.26 -0.72 13.16
C CYS A 190 11.45 -1.57 12.72
N LYS A 191 12.48 -1.70 13.56
CA LYS A 191 13.70 -2.41 13.22
C LYS A 191 13.42 -3.85 12.79
N ASP A 192 12.64 -4.58 13.57
CA ASP A 192 12.24 -5.97 13.27
C ASP A 192 11.51 -6.06 11.94
N MET A 193 10.59 -5.13 11.65
CA MET A 193 9.86 -5.13 10.37
C MET A 193 10.77 -4.89 9.17
N VAL A 194 11.79 -4.03 9.31
CA VAL A 194 12.79 -3.80 8.25
C VAL A 194 13.60 -5.07 8.02
N GLU A 195 14.06 -5.73 9.09
CA GLU A 195 14.84 -6.97 9.00
C GLU A 195 14.00 -8.13 8.41
N PHE A 196 12.75 -8.30 8.86
CA PHE A 196 11.86 -9.33 8.32
C PHE A 196 11.55 -9.12 6.84
N THR A 197 11.39 -7.87 6.41
CA THR A 197 11.13 -7.57 4.99
C THR A 197 12.35 -7.84 4.12
N GLU A 198 13.56 -7.49 4.59
CA GLU A 198 14.80 -7.82 3.91
C GLU A 198 14.94 -9.34 3.73
N VAL A 199 14.71 -10.11 4.79
CA VAL A 199 14.80 -11.58 4.79
C VAL A 199 13.72 -12.21 3.92
N ALA A 200 12.46 -11.76 4.03
CA ALA A 200 11.35 -12.27 3.23
C ALA A 200 11.62 -12.10 1.74
N VAL A 201 12.13 -10.93 1.34
CA VAL A 201 12.36 -10.58 -0.07
C VAL A 201 13.64 -11.19 -0.66
N ALA A 202 14.66 -11.42 0.17
CA ALA A 202 15.92 -12.01 -0.28
C ALA A 202 15.85 -13.56 -0.43
N ASN A 203 15.08 -14.24 0.42
CA ASN A 203 15.12 -15.72 0.51
C ASN A 203 14.28 -16.46 -0.55
N GLU A 204 13.30 -15.82 -1.19
CA GLU A 204 12.43 -16.47 -2.19
C GLU A 204 12.96 -16.42 -3.63
N GLN A 205 14.19 -15.94 -3.86
CA GLN A 205 14.86 -16.06 -5.17
C GLN A 205 15.28 -17.50 -5.54
N LYS A 206 14.92 -18.52 -4.74
CA LYS A 206 15.02 -19.92 -5.20
C LYS A 206 13.80 -20.23 -6.08
N PRO A 207 14.00 -20.74 -7.31
CA PRO A 207 12.93 -20.84 -8.29
C PRO A 207 11.95 -21.93 -7.90
N ASN A 208 10.86 -21.58 -7.23
CA ASN A 208 9.67 -22.43 -7.21
C ASN A 208 8.84 -22.11 -8.45
N ARG A 209 9.24 -22.71 -9.57
CA ARG A 209 8.26 -23.08 -10.60
C ARG A 209 7.49 -24.28 -10.05
N PRO A 210 6.18 -24.20 -9.81
CA PRO A 210 5.37 -25.40 -9.97
C PRO A 210 5.38 -25.73 -11.46
N LYS A 211 6.07 -26.82 -11.81
CA LYS A 211 5.77 -27.54 -13.06
C LYS A 211 4.36 -28.10 -12.91
N ARG A 212 3.40 -27.56 -13.66
CA ARG A 212 2.53 -28.28 -14.62
C ARG A 212 1.37 -27.41 -15.03
#